data_AF-A0A4Q9PV15-F1
#
_entry.id   AF-A0A4Q9PV15-F1
#
_cell.length_a   1.000
_cell.length_b   1.000
_cell.length_c   1.000
_cell.angle_alpha   90.00
_cell.angle_beta   90.00
_cell.angle_gamma   90.00
#
_symmetry.space_group_name_H-M   'P 1'
#
loop_
_entity.id
_entity.type
_entity.pdbx_description
1 polymer ?
#
loop_
_entity_poly.entity_id
_entity_poly.type
_entity_poly.pdbx_seq_one_letter_code
_entity_poly.pdbx_strand_id
1 'polypeptide(L)'
;MFGGHQQQQHKPAGGMGQWQAHSDAVPCSTYLCPDTLVCVSQPSDCPCPDVQDVKCLIPDAQDEGASTIVCVRGQDECADVVRLSHKI
;
A
#
# COMPACT_ATOMS: atom_id res chain seq x y z
N MET A 1 -12.68 2.77 -43.35
CA MET A 1 -11.80 2.02 -42.42
C MET A 1 -11.20 3.00 -41.42
N PHE A 2 -11.86 3.31 -40.31
CA PHE A 2 -11.27 4.06 -39.18
C PHE A 2 -12.01 3.69 -37.89
N GLY A 3 -11.58 2.62 -37.23
CA GLY A 3 -12.00 2.29 -35.87
C GLY A 3 -10.96 2.83 -34.90
N GLY A 4 -11.24 3.99 -34.30
CA GLY A 4 -10.40 4.57 -33.25
C GLY A 4 -10.47 3.70 -32.00
N HIS A 5 -9.33 3.09 -31.64
CA HIS A 5 -9.19 2.37 -30.39
C HIS A 5 -9.23 3.36 -29.22
N GLN A 6 -10.08 3.06 -28.25
CA GLN A 6 -10.27 3.78 -27.01
C GLN A 6 -8.95 3.91 -26.24
N GLN A 7 -8.67 5.13 -25.78
CA GLN A 7 -7.65 5.40 -24.78
C GLN A 7 -7.98 4.62 -23.49
N GLN A 8 -6.99 3.84 -23.06
CA GLN A 8 -7.01 3.05 -21.83
C GLN A 8 -7.15 3.98 -20.62
N GLN A 9 -8.28 3.88 -19.93
CA GLN A 9 -8.41 4.39 -18.57
C GLN A 9 -7.50 3.57 -17.66
N HIS A 10 -6.53 4.24 -17.05
CA HIS A 10 -5.80 3.78 -15.88
C HIS A 10 -6.79 3.36 -14.79
N LYS A 11 -6.97 2.06 -14.62
CA LYS A 11 -7.44 1.42 -13.40
C LYS A 11 -6.34 0.41 -13.07
N PRO A 12 -5.69 0.46 -11.88
CA PRO A 12 -4.88 -0.66 -11.49
C PRO A 12 -5.86 -1.83 -11.34
N ALA A 13 -5.78 -2.79 -12.27
CA ALA A 13 -6.39 -4.09 -12.06
C ALA A 13 -5.80 -4.57 -10.73
N GLY A 14 -6.65 -4.81 -9.74
CA GLY A 14 -6.30 -5.15 -8.36
C GLY A 14 -6.84 -6.53 -8.03
N GLY A 15 -6.20 -7.57 -8.56
CA GLY A 15 -6.40 -8.98 -8.23
C GLY A 15 -5.08 -9.71 -7.96
N MET A 16 -5.18 -10.94 -7.44
CA MET A 16 -4.01 -11.81 -7.15
C MET A 16 -3.17 -12.12 -8.40
N GLY A 17 -3.80 -12.31 -9.56
CA GLY A 17 -3.12 -12.73 -10.79
C GLY A 17 -2.17 -11.68 -11.37
N GLN A 18 -2.54 -10.39 -11.40
CA GLN A 18 -1.60 -9.37 -11.87
C GLN A 18 -0.51 -9.09 -10.82
N TRP A 19 -0.83 -9.21 -9.52
CA TRP A 19 0.17 -9.10 -8.48
C TRP A 19 1.30 -10.12 -8.64
N GLN A 20 0.95 -11.40 -8.86
CA GLN A 20 1.92 -12.48 -9.08
C GLN A 20 2.88 -12.17 -10.24
N ALA A 21 2.35 -11.74 -11.38
CA ALA A 21 3.17 -11.42 -12.55
C ALA A 21 4.12 -10.23 -12.28
N HIS A 22 3.69 -9.25 -11.49
CA HIS A 22 4.51 -8.11 -11.13
C HIS A 22 5.54 -8.43 -10.04
N SER A 23 5.19 -9.25 -9.05
CA SER A 23 6.11 -9.65 -7.99
C SER A 23 7.26 -10.49 -8.52
N ASP A 24 6.98 -11.42 -9.44
CA ASP A 24 7.99 -12.30 -10.03
C ASP A 24 9.03 -11.53 -10.87
N ALA A 25 8.64 -10.35 -11.39
CA ALA A 25 9.53 -9.48 -12.16
C ALA A 25 10.46 -8.61 -11.30
N VAL A 26 10.22 -8.51 -9.98
CA VAL A 26 11.01 -7.65 -9.08
C VAL A 26 11.92 -8.51 -8.21
N PRO A 27 13.26 -8.40 -8.35
CA PRO A 27 14.18 -9.13 -7.50
C PRO A 27 14.20 -8.51 -6.10
N CYS A 28 13.49 -9.14 -5.15
CA CYS A 28 13.46 -8.74 -3.75
C CYS A 28 13.62 -9.98 -2.85
N SER A 29 14.61 -9.97 -1.96
CA SER A 29 14.90 -11.07 -1.03
C SER A 29 14.35 -10.84 0.38
N THR A 30 13.74 -9.68 0.61
CA THR A 30 13.23 -9.23 1.91
C THR A 30 11.71 -9.09 1.82
N TYR A 31 11.18 -7.88 1.93
CA TYR A 31 9.75 -7.63 1.82
C TYR A 31 9.43 -6.78 0.59
N LEU A 32 8.57 -7.31 -0.29
CA LEU A 32 8.07 -6.56 -1.45
C LEU A 32 6.72 -5.92 -1.10
N CYS A 33 6.66 -4.60 -1.12
CA CYS A 33 5.45 -3.86 -0.84
C CYS A 33 4.37 -4.19 -1.90
N PRO A 34 3.18 -4.67 -1.49
CA PRO A 34 2.22 -5.19 -2.44
C PRO A 34 1.61 -4.12 -3.35
N ASP A 35 1.50 -2.89 -2.86
CA ASP A 35 0.85 -1.80 -3.58
C ASP A 35 1.83 -0.98 -4.45
N THR A 36 3.10 -0.94 -4.07
CA THR A 36 4.11 -0.07 -4.71
C THR A 36 5.25 -0.85 -5.38
N LEU A 37 5.35 -2.15 -5.13
CA LEU A 37 6.43 -3.03 -5.61
C LEU A 37 7.84 -2.56 -5.21
N VAL A 38 7.94 -1.77 -4.14
CA VAL A 38 9.22 -1.37 -3.54
C VAL A 38 9.73 -2.50 -2.64
N CYS A 39 11.00 -2.84 -2.77
CA CYS A 39 11.66 -3.79 -1.89
C CYS A 39 12.19 -3.07 -0.64
N VAL A 40 11.74 -3.48 0.55
CA VAL A 40 12.07 -2.85 1.84
C VAL A 40 12.45 -3.90 2.88
N SER A 41 13.08 -3.46 3.97
CA SER A 41 13.53 -4.36 5.03
C SER A 41 12.39 -4.93 5.88
N GLN A 42 11.37 -4.11 6.17
CA GLN A 42 10.22 -4.50 6.98
C GLN A 42 8.91 -3.97 6.37
N PRO A 43 7.76 -4.61 6.62
CA PRO A 43 6.47 -4.13 6.11
C PRO A 43 6.21 -2.66 6.45
N SER A 44 6.53 -2.22 7.67
CA SER A 44 6.37 -0.83 8.16
C SER A 44 7.15 0.23 7.37
N ASP A 45 8.12 -0.19 6.55
CA ASP A 45 8.91 0.70 5.69
C ASP A 45 8.22 1.01 4.35
N CYS A 46 7.15 0.29 3.99
CA CYS A 46 6.47 0.50 2.72
C CYS A 46 5.96 1.94 2.55
N PRO A 47 6.19 2.56 1.39
CA PRO A 47 5.65 3.89 1.10
C PRO A 47 4.18 3.81 0.70
N CYS A 48 3.45 4.91 0.92
CA CYS A 48 2.12 5.06 0.36
C CYS A 48 2.18 5.15 -1.17
N PRO A 49 1.20 4.55 -1.89
CA PRO A 49 1.20 4.54 -3.35
C PRO A 49 0.96 5.92 -3.94
N ASP A 50 0.18 6.77 -3.27
CA ASP A 50 -0.01 8.18 -3.64
C ASP A 50 0.91 9.07 -2.81
N VAL A 51 1.65 9.95 -3.47
CA VAL A 51 2.61 10.88 -2.85
C VAL A 51 1.94 11.98 -2.02
N GLN A 52 0.63 12.18 -2.19
CA GLN A 52 -0.17 13.11 -1.39
C GLN A 52 -0.62 12.48 -0.08
N ASP A 53 -0.56 11.15 0.04
CA ASP A 53 -1.01 10.44 1.23
C ASP A 53 0.11 10.36 2.27
N VAL A 54 -0.27 10.42 3.54
CA VAL A 54 0.65 10.33 4.67
C VAL A 54 0.60 8.91 5.22
N LYS A 55 1.80 8.34 5.48
CA LYS A 55 1.96 7.02 6.10
C LYS A 55 1.65 7.09 7.59
N CYS A 56 0.66 6.32 8.02
CA CYS A 56 0.27 6.14 9.42
C CYS A 56 0.63 4.75 9.91
N LEU A 57 1.41 4.67 10.98
CA LEU A 57 1.71 3.42 11.67
C LEU A 57 0.72 3.25 12.82
N ILE A 58 -0.10 2.22 12.73
CA ILE A 58 -0.98 1.78 13.80
C ILE A 58 -0.25 0.69 14.57
N PRO A 59 0.18 0.94 15.81
CA PRO A 59 0.80 -0.10 16.62
C PRO A 59 -0.21 -1.20 16.93
N ASP A 60 0.20 -2.45 16.81
CA ASP A 60 -0.62 -3.57 17.24
C ASP A 60 -0.60 -3.67 18.77
N ALA A 61 -1.78 -3.74 19.40
CA ALA A 61 -1.88 -3.75 20.86
C ALA A 61 -1.26 -5.02 21.52
N GLN A 62 -0.99 -6.06 20.73
CA GLN A 62 -0.54 -7.36 21.19
C GLN A 62 0.95 -7.61 20.93
N ASP A 63 1.59 -6.82 20.08
CA ASP A 63 3.00 -7.00 19.69
C ASP A 63 3.65 -5.62 19.54
N GLU A 64 4.50 -5.27 20.51
CA GLU A 64 5.17 -3.97 20.60
C GLU A 64 6.16 -3.68 19.44
N GLY A 65 6.35 -4.61 18.49
CA GLY A 65 7.11 -4.41 17.27
C GLY A 65 6.28 -4.45 15.98
N ALA A 66 5.04 -4.93 16.03
CA ALA A 66 4.17 -5.02 14.86
C ALA A 66 3.38 -3.72 14.68
N SER A 67 3.31 -3.25 13.44
CA SER A 67 2.51 -2.09 13.08
C SER A 67 1.85 -2.28 11.73
N THR A 68 0.55 -1.98 11.70
CA THR A 68 -0.23 -1.91 10.48
C THR A 68 -0.03 -0.54 9.84
N ILE A 69 0.31 -0.50 8.54
CA ILE A 69 0.36 0.75 7.79
C ILE A 69 -1.01 1.07 7.24
N VAL A 70 -1.43 2.33 7.40
CA VAL A 70 -2.56 2.92 6.70
C VAL A 70 -2.11 4.20 6.01
N CYS A 71 -2.55 4.42 4.78
CA CYS A 71 -2.31 5.66 4.05
C CYS A 71 -3.56 6.54 4.14
N VAL A 72 -3.39 7.78 4.59
CA VAL A 72 -4.49 8.74 4.83
C VAL A 72 -4.27 10.03 4.07
N ARG A 73 -5.36 10.75 3.74
CA ARG A 73 -5.33 12.00 2.99
C ARG A 73 -5.67 13.17 3.90
N GLY A 74 -4.71 13.52 4.76
CA GLY A 74 -4.83 14.63 5.70
C GLY A 74 -3.93 14.40 6.91
N GLN A 75 -3.41 15.49 7.51
CA GLN A 75 -2.48 15.37 8.64
C GLN A 75 -3.16 14.86 9.92
N ASP A 76 -4.45 15.18 10.11
CA ASP A 76 -5.18 14.84 11.34
C ASP A 76 -5.84 13.45 11.30
N GLU A 77 -6.03 12.86 10.11
CA GLU A 77 -6.73 11.58 9.95
C GLU A 77 -5.97 10.41 10.59
N CYS A 78 -4.65 10.54 10.71
CA CYS A 78 -3.79 9.56 11.37
C CYS A 78 -4.20 9.32 12.83
N ALA A 79 -4.45 10.41 13.56
CA ALA A 79 -4.85 10.35 14.97
C ALA A 79 -6.23 9.73 15.14
N ASP A 80 -7.14 10.00 14.20
CA ASP A 80 -8.47 9.40 14.20
C ASP A 80 -8.41 7.89 13.92
N VAL A 81 -7.60 7.46 12.97
CA VAL A 81 -7.40 6.04 12.66
C VAL A 81 -6.81 5.29 13.87
N VAL A 82 -5.77 5.84 14.50
CA VAL A 82 -5.17 5.25 15.72
C VAL A 82 -6.18 5.22 16.88
N ARG A 83 -6.99 6.27 17.05
CA ARG A 83 -8.04 6.29 18.08
C ARG A 83 -9.11 5.23 17.83
N LEU A 84 -9.45 4.97 16.57
CA LEU A 84 -10.44 3.95 16.19
C LEU A 84 -9.89 2.54 16.32
N SER A 85 -8.61 2.31 16.03
CA SER A 85 -7.98 0.98 16.15
C SER A 85 -7.92 0.46 17.59
N HIS A 86 -7.94 1.35 18.59
CA HIS A 86 -7.97 0.96 20.01
C HIS A 86 -9.38 0.68 20.56
N LYS A 87 -10.43 0.88 19.77
CA LYS A 87 -11.83 0.68 20.21
C LYS A 87 -12.43 -0.67 19.81
N ILE A 88 -11.69 -1.46 19.04
CA ILE A 88 -12.06 -2.78 18.55
C ILE A 88 -11.54 -3.84 19.52
#